data_AF-A0A7G8BK80-F1
#
_entry.id   AF-A0A7G8BK80-F1
#
_cell.length_a   1.000
_cell.length_b   1.000
_cell.length_c   1.000
_cell.angle_alpha   90.00
_cell.angle_beta   90.00
_cell.angle_gamma   90.00
#
_symmetry.space_group_name_H-M   'P 1'
#
loop_
_entity.id
_entity.type
_entity.pdbx_description
1 polymer ?
#
loop_
_entity_poly.entity_id
_entity_poly.type
_entity_poly.pdbx_seq_one_letter_code
_entity_poly.pdbx_strand_id
1 'polypeptide(L)'
;MFQDRSEAGRLLAKKLASYADRSDAVVLGLPRGGVPVAFEIAREFHLPLDILLVRKLGVPGQSELAMGAIGTGGIRILDHVMIRQLGITENEVTSTIREEEEELQRREQIYKNYRGGLAMKDLSVIVVDDGIATGSSMLAAIQVLRSQQPAGIIVAVPVAPPHARTEIEAMTQEFVCLRVSEYFPAVGSFYRDFSQVDDQEVCRLLASSAQSFANRTVGPSS
;
A
#
# COMPACT_ATOMS: atom_id res chain seq x y z
N MET A 1 -19.03 -6.83 -9.70
CA MET A 1 -19.07 -6.05 -8.46
C MET A 1 -18.78 -7.02 -7.34
N PHE A 2 -17.82 -6.70 -6.48
CA PHE A 2 -17.48 -7.46 -5.29
C PHE A 2 -18.53 -7.20 -4.19
N GLN A 3 -18.75 -8.13 -3.27
CA GLN A 3 -19.63 -7.92 -2.12
C GLN A 3 -19.03 -6.84 -1.21
N ASP A 4 -17.79 -7.06 -0.78
CA ASP A 4 -17.04 -6.20 0.14
C ASP A 4 -15.53 -6.32 -0.15
N ARG A 5 -14.72 -5.58 0.62
CA ARG A 5 -13.24 -5.66 0.54
C ARG A 5 -12.71 -7.04 0.86
N SER A 6 -13.37 -7.78 1.76
CA SER A 6 -12.93 -9.11 2.19
C SER A 6 -13.07 -10.14 1.06
N GLU A 7 -14.19 -10.11 0.31
CA GLU A 7 -14.35 -10.95 -0.88
C GLU A 7 -13.30 -10.62 -1.93
N ALA A 8 -13.04 -9.34 -2.17
CA ALA A 8 -12.02 -8.92 -3.12
C ALA A 8 -10.62 -9.42 -2.72
N GLY A 9 -10.27 -9.37 -1.42
CA GLY A 9 -9.02 -9.93 -0.89
C GLY A 9 -8.89 -11.43 -1.10
N ARG A 10 -9.94 -12.21 -0.81
CA ARG A 10 -9.94 -13.67 -1.07
C ARG A 10 -9.80 -14.01 -2.55
N LEU A 11 -10.38 -13.22 -3.43
CA LEU A 11 -10.25 -13.41 -4.88
C LEU A 11 -8.84 -13.05 -5.37
N LEU A 12 -8.21 -12.01 -4.81
CA LEU A 12 -6.81 -11.68 -5.08
C LEU A 12 -5.85 -12.77 -4.60
N ALA A 13 -6.07 -13.31 -3.40
CA ALA A 13 -5.26 -14.40 -2.87
C ALA A 13 -5.20 -15.60 -3.84
N LYS A 14 -6.31 -15.94 -4.51
CA LYS A 14 -6.30 -17.01 -5.53
C LYS A 14 -5.35 -16.73 -6.70
N LYS A 15 -5.16 -15.47 -7.10
CA LYS A 15 -4.22 -15.09 -8.17
C LYS A 15 -2.76 -15.04 -7.71
N LEU A 16 -2.53 -14.86 -6.41
CA LEU A 16 -1.20 -14.72 -5.82
C LEU A 16 -0.70 -16.01 -5.16
N ALA A 17 -1.32 -17.16 -5.44
CA ALA A 17 -1.07 -18.41 -4.71
C ALA A 17 0.40 -18.87 -4.71
N SER A 18 1.22 -18.42 -5.67
CA SER A 18 2.67 -18.66 -5.72
C SER A 18 3.45 -18.02 -4.57
N TYR A 19 2.85 -17.10 -3.83
CA TYR A 19 3.46 -16.44 -2.67
C TYR A 19 3.06 -17.08 -1.32
N ALA A 20 2.17 -18.07 -1.32
CA ALA A 20 1.75 -18.74 -0.09
C ALA A 20 2.94 -19.40 0.63
N ASP A 21 2.96 -19.28 1.96
CA ASP A 21 3.94 -19.89 2.87
C ASP A 21 5.42 -19.52 2.61
N ARG A 22 5.67 -18.47 1.81
CA ARG A 22 7.02 -17.98 1.54
C ARG A 22 7.60 -17.27 2.77
N SER A 23 8.75 -17.73 3.23
CA SER A 23 9.48 -17.08 4.34
C SER A 23 10.10 -15.74 3.96
N ASP A 24 10.26 -15.48 2.66
CA ASP A 24 10.85 -14.27 2.10
C ASP A 24 9.79 -13.32 1.52
N ALA A 25 8.56 -13.36 2.02
CA ALA A 25 7.47 -12.50 1.57
C ALA A 25 6.72 -11.80 2.72
N VAL A 26 6.21 -10.60 2.43
CA VAL A 26 5.41 -9.80 3.37
C VAL A 26 4.26 -9.13 2.62
N VAL A 27 3.12 -8.99 3.29
CA VAL A 27 1.95 -8.28 2.77
C VAL A 27 1.85 -6.92 3.45
N LEU A 28 1.77 -5.85 2.65
CA LEU A 28 1.58 -4.48 3.10
C LEU A 28 0.25 -3.93 2.61
N GLY A 29 -0.63 -3.56 3.53
CA GLY A 29 -1.84 -2.82 3.21
C GLY A 29 -1.59 -1.31 3.18
N LEU A 30 -2.09 -0.61 2.17
CA LEU A 30 -2.16 0.86 2.16
C LEU A 30 -3.37 1.33 2.98
N PRO A 31 -3.18 2.08 4.08
CA PRO A 31 -4.31 2.46 4.90
C PRO A 31 -5.18 3.56 4.27
N ARG A 32 -6.50 3.52 4.48
CA ARG A 32 -7.23 2.53 5.32
C ARG A 32 -7.81 1.38 4.51
N GLY A 33 -8.29 1.67 3.31
CA GLY A 33 -9.05 0.75 2.46
C GLY A 33 -8.32 -0.53 2.07
N GLY A 34 -7.00 -0.46 1.84
CA GLY A 34 -6.19 -1.61 1.47
C GLY A 34 -6.02 -2.66 2.57
N VAL A 35 -6.14 -2.29 3.85
CA VAL A 35 -5.83 -3.19 4.97
C VAL A 35 -6.80 -4.39 5.06
N PRO A 36 -8.13 -4.23 4.98
CA PRO A 36 -9.05 -5.37 4.90
C PRO A 36 -8.77 -6.33 3.74
N VAL A 37 -8.34 -5.81 2.58
CA VAL A 37 -8.00 -6.64 1.43
C VAL A 37 -6.69 -7.40 1.69
N ALA A 38 -5.68 -6.69 2.19
CA ALA A 38 -4.37 -7.23 2.56
C ALA A 38 -4.48 -8.31 3.64
N PHE A 39 -5.36 -8.11 4.62
CA PHE A 39 -5.60 -9.04 5.71
C PHE A 39 -6.04 -10.42 5.21
N GLU A 40 -6.95 -10.47 4.25
CA GLU A 40 -7.42 -11.75 3.70
C GLU A 40 -6.30 -12.47 2.94
N ILE A 41 -5.44 -11.75 2.23
CA ILE A 41 -4.27 -12.32 1.54
C ILE A 41 -3.26 -12.86 2.55
N ALA A 42 -2.88 -12.05 3.54
CA ALA A 42 -1.91 -12.44 4.57
C ALA A 42 -2.39 -13.65 5.39
N ARG A 43 -3.69 -13.68 5.74
CA ARG A 43 -4.29 -14.80 6.46
C ARG A 43 -4.28 -16.09 5.64
N GLU A 44 -4.62 -16.02 4.36
CA GLU A 44 -4.62 -17.20 3.47
C GLU A 44 -3.21 -17.75 3.25
N PHE A 45 -2.21 -16.87 3.15
CA PHE A 45 -0.84 -17.25 2.80
C PHE A 45 0.08 -17.47 3.99
N HIS A 46 -0.41 -17.27 5.21
CA HIS A 46 0.39 -17.28 6.43
C HIS A 46 1.61 -16.35 6.36
N LEU A 47 1.43 -15.18 5.74
CA LEU A 47 2.47 -14.16 5.64
C LEU A 47 2.28 -13.10 6.71
N PRO A 48 3.37 -12.43 7.15
CA PRO A 48 3.24 -11.26 7.99
C PRO A 48 2.45 -10.16 7.26
N LEU A 49 1.53 -9.54 7.99
CA LEU A 49 0.81 -8.33 7.58
C LEU A 49 1.38 -7.13 8.31
N ASP A 50 1.73 -6.08 7.57
CA ASP A 50 1.98 -4.75 8.12
C ASP A 50 1.30 -3.70 7.23
N ILE A 51 1.50 -2.44 7.54
CA ILE A 51 1.03 -1.30 6.74
C ILE A 51 2.20 -0.54 6.16
N LEU A 52 1.95 0.08 5.02
CA LEU A 52 2.83 1.07 4.45
C LEU A 52 2.14 2.43 4.46
N LEU A 53 2.62 3.32 5.32
CA LEU A 53 2.17 4.71 5.35
C LEU A 53 3.02 5.49 4.35
N VAL A 54 2.35 6.10 3.38
CA VAL A 54 2.95 7.01 2.42
C VAL A 54 2.08 8.25 2.23
N ARG A 55 2.73 9.35 1.89
CA ARG A 55 2.10 10.59 1.45
C ARG A 55 2.81 11.08 0.19
N LYS A 56 2.02 11.54 -0.79
CA LYS A 56 2.56 12.22 -1.96
C LYS A 56 2.95 13.65 -1.58
N LEU A 57 4.06 14.13 -2.10
CA LEU A 57 4.43 15.54 -2.04
C LEU A 57 3.92 16.18 -3.32
N GLY A 58 2.76 16.83 -3.26
CA GLY A 58 2.14 17.47 -4.41
C GLY A 58 2.95 18.66 -4.92
N VAL A 59 2.87 18.97 -6.21
CA VAL A 59 3.38 20.23 -6.75
C VAL A 59 2.47 21.37 -6.26
N PRO A 60 3.01 22.49 -5.74
CA PRO A 60 2.21 23.64 -5.34
C PRO A 60 1.26 24.11 -6.45
N GLY A 61 -0.02 24.26 -6.14
CA GLY A 61 -1.06 24.63 -7.12
C GLY A 61 -1.47 23.53 -8.10
N GLN A 62 -0.83 22.34 -8.06
CA GLN A 62 -1.13 21.21 -8.93
C GLN A 62 -1.09 19.89 -8.14
N SER A 63 -2.09 19.68 -7.29
CA SER A 63 -2.17 18.52 -6.39
C SER A 63 -2.15 17.16 -7.09
N GLU A 64 -2.48 17.10 -8.38
CA GLU A 64 -2.44 15.86 -9.17
C GLU A 64 -1.00 15.44 -9.47
N LEU A 65 -0.09 16.39 -9.72
CA LEU A 65 1.33 16.13 -9.92
C LEU A 65 2.04 15.94 -8.58
N ALA A 66 2.93 14.96 -8.49
CA ALA A 66 3.75 14.73 -7.30
C ALA A 66 5.22 15.02 -7.61
N MET A 67 5.83 15.93 -6.85
CA MET A 67 7.27 16.21 -6.88
C MET A 67 8.07 15.27 -5.97
N GLY A 68 7.41 14.34 -5.30
CA GLY A 68 8.05 13.39 -4.42
C GLY A 68 7.06 12.59 -3.58
N ALA A 69 7.60 11.83 -2.64
CA ALA A 69 6.85 11.06 -1.67
C ALA A 69 7.59 10.99 -0.35
N ILE A 70 6.84 10.95 0.75
CA ILE A 70 7.34 10.57 2.06
C ILE A 70 6.68 9.28 2.51
N GLY A 71 7.36 8.53 3.35
CA GLY A 71 6.82 7.31 3.92
C GLY A 71 7.42 7.01 5.29
N THR A 72 6.91 5.94 5.90
CA THR A 72 7.36 5.53 7.23
C THR A 72 8.87 5.46 7.36
N GLY A 73 9.36 5.80 8.55
CA GLY A 73 10.77 5.64 8.91
C GLY A 73 11.63 6.81 8.45
N GLY A 74 10.99 7.97 8.20
CA GLY A 74 11.68 9.18 7.75
C GLY A 74 12.11 9.13 6.29
N ILE A 75 11.54 8.21 5.48
CA ILE A 75 11.86 8.12 4.06
C ILE A 75 11.28 9.33 3.35
N ARG A 76 12.13 10.04 2.62
CA ARG A 76 11.77 11.19 1.79
C ARG A 76 12.44 11.08 0.43
N ILE A 77 11.62 11.06 -0.61
CA ILE A 77 12.04 10.97 -2.01
C ILE A 77 11.55 12.22 -2.73
N LEU A 78 12.45 12.87 -3.48
CA LEU A 78 12.13 14.06 -4.27
C LEU A 78 12.56 13.86 -5.72
N ASP A 79 11.71 14.28 -6.65
CA ASP A 79 12.06 14.44 -8.04
C ASP A 79 12.73 15.82 -8.26
N HIS A 80 14.04 15.86 -8.05
CA HIS A 80 14.83 17.07 -8.26
C HIS A 80 14.83 17.56 -9.71
N VAL A 81 14.54 16.71 -10.69
CA VAL A 81 14.44 17.13 -12.10
C VAL A 81 13.16 17.91 -12.29
N MET A 82 12.03 17.38 -11.84
CA MET A 82 10.73 18.05 -11.88
C MET A 82 10.74 19.37 -11.10
N ILE A 83 11.26 19.36 -9.87
CA ILE A 83 11.36 20.57 -9.02
C ILE A 83 12.08 21.69 -9.77
N ARG A 84 13.22 21.38 -10.41
CA ARG A 84 13.98 22.37 -11.19
C ARG A 84 13.23 22.81 -12.45
N GLN A 85 12.61 21.90 -13.18
CA GLN A 85 11.90 22.21 -14.43
C GLN A 85 10.69 23.10 -14.20
N LEU A 86 9.96 22.88 -13.11
CA LEU A 86 8.78 23.66 -12.74
C LEU A 86 9.12 24.92 -11.95
N GLY A 87 10.40 25.17 -11.65
CA GLY A 87 10.85 26.34 -10.90
C GLY A 87 10.33 26.38 -9.47
N ILE A 88 10.06 25.22 -8.86
CA ILE A 88 9.55 25.14 -7.50
C ILE A 88 10.66 25.54 -6.54
N THR A 89 10.38 26.52 -5.68
CA THR A 89 11.34 27.06 -4.73
C THR A 89 11.57 26.09 -3.57
N GLU A 90 12.73 26.18 -2.93
CA GLU A 90 13.05 25.36 -1.74
C GLU A 90 12.05 25.60 -0.60
N ASN A 91 11.53 26.82 -0.47
CA ASN A 91 10.52 27.16 0.53
C ASN A 91 9.21 26.43 0.27
N GLU A 92 8.74 26.40 -0.99
CA GLU A 92 7.53 25.67 -1.38
C GLU A 92 7.70 24.16 -1.19
N VAL A 93 8.84 23.61 -1.57
CA VAL A 93 9.17 22.20 -1.30
C VAL A 93 9.07 21.92 0.19
N THR A 94 9.74 22.73 1.01
CA THR A 94 9.79 22.55 2.47
C THR A 94 8.43 22.69 3.13
N SER A 95 7.58 23.63 2.70
CA SER A 95 6.22 23.77 3.23
C SER A 95 5.38 22.55 2.93
N THR A 96 5.40 22.04 1.69
CA THR A 96 4.64 20.84 1.32
C THR A 96 5.08 19.62 2.12
N ILE A 97 6.40 19.44 2.30
CA ILE A 97 6.92 18.32 3.10
C ILE A 97 6.44 18.39 4.53
N ARG A 98 6.51 19.57 5.15
CA ARG A 98 6.09 19.73 6.53
C ARG A 98 4.61 19.38 6.72
N GLU A 99 3.74 19.88 5.84
CA GLU A 99 2.30 19.60 5.89
C GLU A 99 2.01 18.09 5.78
N GLU A 100 2.70 17.42 4.86
CA GLU A 100 2.53 15.99 4.63
C GLU A 100 3.15 15.14 5.76
N GLU A 101 4.28 15.58 6.34
CA GLU A 101 4.94 14.94 7.48
C GLU A 101 4.09 14.99 8.75
N GLU A 102 3.40 16.11 9.03
CA GLU A 102 2.51 16.24 10.19
C GLU A 102 1.38 15.18 10.16
N GLU A 103 0.75 14.96 8.99
CA GLU A 103 -0.28 13.92 8.82
C GLU A 103 0.32 12.51 8.86
N LEU A 104 1.51 12.30 8.29
CA LEU A 104 2.20 11.01 8.34
C LEU A 104 2.50 10.62 9.80
N GLN A 105 3.07 11.53 10.59
CA GLN A 105 3.38 11.33 12.00
C GLN A 105 2.12 11.05 12.83
N ARG A 106 1.02 11.76 12.56
CA ARG A 106 -0.27 11.50 13.21
C ARG A 106 -0.72 10.05 13.00
N ARG A 107 -0.63 9.53 11.77
CA ARG A 107 -0.99 8.13 11.46
C ARG A 107 -0.01 7.12 12.06
N GLU A 108 1.28 7.41 12.01
CA GLU A 108 2.30 6.56 12.65
C GLU A 108 2.02 6.37 14.13
N GLN A 109 1.62 7.44 14.83
CA GLN A 109 1.31 7.36 16.25
C GLN A 109 0.07 6.50 16.54
N ILE A 110 -0.94 6.51 15.65
CA ILE A 110 -2.15 5.67 15.79
C ILE A 110 -1.80 4.19 15.66
N TYR A 111 -0.99 3.83 14.66
CA TYR A 111 -0.71 2.44 14.34
C TYR A 111 0.54 1.88 15.02
N LYS A 112 1.33 2.71 15.71
CA LYS A 112 2.60 2.38 16.37
C LYS A 112 2.64 1.00 17.05
N ASN A 113 1.61 0.67 17.82
CA ASN A 113 1.58 -0.55 18.63
C ASN A 113 1.15 -1.82 17.85
N TYR A 114 0.83 -1.68 16.57
CA TYR A 114 0.29 -2.74 15.71
C TYR A 114 1.21 -3.07 14.53
N ARG A 115 2.40 -2.47 14.47
CA ARG A 115 3.37 -2.68 13.40
C ARG A 115 4.43 -3.69 13.80
N GLY A 116 4.80 -4.54 12.85
CA GLY A 116 5.84 -5.56 13.04
C GLY A 116 7.26 -4.98 12.93
N GLY A 117 7.41 -3.79 12.34
CA GLY A 117 8.72 -3.16 12.16
C GLY A 117 9.63 -3.94 11.21
N LEU A 118 9.04 -4.70 10.29
CA LEU A 118 9.77 -5.56 9.36
C LEU A 118 10.64 -4.72 8.43
N ALA A 119 11.92 -5.07 8.33
CA ALA A 119 12.80 -4.51 7.33
C ALA A 119 12.42 -5.08 5.96
N MET A 120 12.18 -4.21 4.98
CA MET A 120 11.75 -4.62 3.63
C MET A 120 12.89 -5.17 2.77
N LYS A 121 14.14 -4.97 3.20
CA LYS A 121 15.33 -5.34 2.45
C LYS A 121 15.31 -6.84 2.12
N ASP A 122 15.58 -7.18 0.87
CA ASP A 122 15.67 -8.55 0.36
C ASP A 122 14.35 -9.38 0.47
N LEU A 123 13.22 -8.75 0.82
CA LEU A 123 11.90 -9.41 0.85
C LEU A 123 11.11 -9.18 -0.44
N SER A 124 10.24 -10.14 -0.77
CA SER A 124 9.16 -9.97 -1.75
C SER A 124 8.00 -9.23 -1.09
N VAL A 125 7.78 -7.98 -1.49
CA VAL A 125 6.75 -7.12 -0.86
C VAL A 125 5.49 -7.11 -1.72
N ILE A 126 4.39 -7.61 -1.18
CA ILE A 126 3.05 -7.57 -1.79
C ILE A 126 2.32 -6.34 -1.24
N VAL A 127 2.21 -5.28 -2.05
CA VAL A 127 1.52 -4.04 -1.69
C VAL A 127 0.07 -4.08 -2.18
N VAL A 128 -0.85 -3.82 -1.27
CA VAL A 128 -2.29 -4.03 -1.49
C VAL A 128 -3.08 -2.76 -1.22
N ASP A 129 -4.03 -2.45 -2.11
CA ASP A 129 -5.05 -1.42 -1.91
C ASP A 129 -6.44 -1.96 -2.29
N ASP A 130 -7.52 -1.28 -1.90
CA ASP A 130 -8.90 -1.68 -2.26
C ASP A 130 -9.30 -1.31 -3.70
N GLY A 131 -8.49 -0.48 -4.35
CA GLY A 131 -8.54 -0.23 -5.77
C GLY A 131 -7.67 0.96 -6.12
N ILE A 132 -7.45 1.17 -7.41
CA ILE A 132 -6.64 2.28 -7.91
C ILE A 132 -7.52 3.16 -8.78
N ALA A 133 -7.66 4.44 -8.42
CA ALA A 133 -8.31 5.44 -9.26
C ALA A 133 -7.29 6.13 -10.19
N THR A 134 -6.32 6.86 -9.63
CA THR A 134 -5.27 7.55 -10.41
C THR A 134 -3.92 6.84 -10.36
N GLY A 135 -3.68 6.04 -9.32
CA GLY A 135 -2.40 5.37 -9.09
C GLY A 135 -1.40 6.16 -8.25
N SER A 136 -1.64 7.45 -7.98
CA SER A 136 -0.64 8.32 -7.32
C SER A 136 -0.18 7.80 -5.96
N SER A 137 -1.09 7.31 -5.11
CA SER A 137 -0.73 6.74 -3.80
C SER A 137 0.10 5.45 -3.93
N MET A 138 -0.23 4.61 -4.91
CA MET A 138 0.51 3.38 -5.19
C MET A 138 1.89 3.68 -5.76
N LEU A 139 2.02 4.67 -6.64
CA LEU A 139 3.32 5.11 -7.16
C LEU A 139 4.22 5.67 -6.06
N ALA A 140 3.67 6.47 -5.14
CA ALA A 140 4.38 6.92 -3.95
C ALA A 140 4.84 5.73 -3.08
N ALA A 141 3.97 4.73 -2.87
CA ALA A 141 4.32 3.49 -2.18
C ALA A 141 5.48 2.75 -2.84
N ILE A 142 5.44 2.59 -4.17
CA ILE A 142 6.51 1.94 -4.94
C ILE A 142 7.83 2.70 -4.81
N GLN A 143 7.81 4.03 -4.90
CA GLN A 143 9.01 4.87 -4.74
C GLN A 143 9.63 4.72 -3.35
N VAL A 144 8.80 4.77 -2.30
CA VAL A 144 9.25 4.56 -0.91
C VAL A 144 9.83 3.16 -0.73
N LEU A 145 9.18 2.13 -1.26
CA LEU A 145 9.67 0.75 -1.14
C LEU A 145 10.98 0.53 -1.89
N ARG A 146 11.14 1.08 -3.10
CA ARG A 146 12.41 0.96 -3.85
C ARG A 146 13.60 1.49 -3.06
N SER A 147 13.42 2.56 -2.28
CA SER A 147 14.48 3.10 -1.42
C SER A 147 14.93 2.13 -0.31
N GLN A 148 14.09 1.15 0.04
CA GLN A 148 14.35 0.12 1.06
C GLN A 148 14.95 -1.17 0.48
N GLN A 149 15.18 -1.23 -0.84
CA GLN A 149 15.84 -2.35 -1.53
C GLN A 149 15.19 -3.73 -1.30
N PRO A 150 13.87 -3.89 -1.54
CA PRO A 150 13.23 -5.21 -1.52
C PRO A 150 13.74 -6.09 -2.65
N ALA A 151 13.63 -7.41 -2.50
CA ALA A 151 13.93 -8.36 -3.58
C ALA A 151 12.94 -8.24 -4.74
N GLY A 152 11.70 -7.84 -4.46
CA GLY A 152 10.68 -7.59 -5.46
C GLY A 152 9.50 -6.80 -4.91
N ILE A 153 8.84 -6.04 -5.78
CA ILE A 153 7.60 -5.33 -5.46
C ILE A 153 6.49 -5.92 -6.32
N ILE A 154 5.46 -6.44 -5.67
CA ILE A 154 4.24 -6.98 -6.26
C ILE A 154 3.12 -6.04 -5.87
N VAL A 155 2.37 -5.53 -6.84
CA VAL A 155 1.17 -4.75 -6.56
C VAL A 155 -0.06 -5.61 -6.80
N ALA A 156 -0.97 -5.64 -5.82
CA ALA A 156 -2.19 -6.43 -5.89
C ALA A 156 -3.42 -5.57 -5.57
N VAL A 157 -4.32 -5.40 -6.54
CA VAL A 157 -5.52 -4.57 -6.36
C VAL A 157 -6.77 -5.18 -7.01
N PRO A 158 -7.96 -5.04 -6.40
CA PRO A 158 -9.17 -5.60 -6.98
C PRO A 158 -9.57 -4.94 -8.30
N VAL A 159 -9.34 -3.64 -8.44
CA VAL A 159 -9.78 -2.87 -9.61
C VAL A 159 -8.84 -1.70 -9.91
N ALA A 160 -8.58 -1.45 -11.19
CA ALA A 160 -7.82 -0.30 -11.66
C ALA A 160 -8.27 0.13 -13.08
N PRO A 161 -8.05 1.38 -13.50
CA PRO A 161 -8.16 1.76 -14.91
C PRO A 161 -6.92 1.34 -15.71
N PRO A 162 -7.02 1.26 -17.06
CA PRO A 162 -5.91 0.82 -17.93
C PRO A 162 -4.64 1.67 -17.81
N HIS A 163 -4.78 2.99 -17.64
CA HIS A 163 -3.63 3.89 -17.54
C HIS A 163 -2.78 3.56 -16.29
N ALA A 164 -3.44 3.41 -15.13
CA ALA A 164 -2.74 3.12 -13.88
C ALA A 164 -2.11 1.72 -13.90
N ARG A 165 -2.76 0.73 -14.52
CA ARG A 165 -2.14 -0.57 -14.76
C ARG A 165 -0.83 -0.43 -15.54
N THR A 166 -0.88 0.28 -16.67
CA THR A 166 0.27 0.40 -17.58
C THR A 166 1.47 1.06 -16.90
N GLU A 167 1.22 2.13 -16.15
CA GLU A 167 2.24 2.86 -15.43
C GLU A 167 2.86 2.04 -14.29
N ILE A 168 2.03 1.36 -13.49
CA ILE A 168 2.49 0.59 -12.33
C ILE A 168 3.21 -0.69 -12.75
N GLU A 169 2.69 -1.41 -13.75
CA GLU A 169 3.29 -2.64 -14.28
C GLU A 169 4.70 -2.38 -14.84
N ALA A 170 4.96 -1.17 -15.37
CA ALA A 170 6.30 -0.78 -15.80
C ALA A 170 7.30 -0.55 -14.64
N MET A 171 6.81 -0.43 -13.41
CA MET A 171 7.61 -0.11 -12.22
C MET A 171 7.69 -1.24 -11.19
N THR A 172 6.96 -2.34 -11.39
CA THR A 172 6.89 -3.44 -10.42
C THR A 172 7.29 -4.75 -11.06
N GLN A 173 7.63 -5.74 -10.23
CA GLN A 173 7.95 -7.08 -10.72
C GLN A 173 6.71 -7.79 -11.24
N GLU A 174 5.57 -7.49 -10.62
CA GLU A 174 4.27 -8.03 -10.98
C GLU A 174 3.16 -7.03 -10.61
N PHE A 175 2.12 -6.96 -11.44
CA PHE A 175 0.89 -6.21 -11.18
C PHE A 175 -0.31 -7.14 -11.32
N VAL A 176 -0.93 -7.50 -10.19
CA VAL A 176 -2.08 -8.39 -10.12
C VAL A 176 -3.36 -7.57 -9.94
N CYS A 177 -4.22 -7.61 -10.96
CA CYS A 177 -5.52 -6.96 -10.91
C CYS A 177 -6.66 -7.94 -11.23
N LEU A 178 -7.75 -7.92 -10.44
CA LEU A 178 -8.93 -8.74 -10.75
C LEU A 178 -9.73 -8.16 -11.91
N ARG A 179 -9.78 -6.82 -12.03
CA ARG A 179 -10.57 -6.13 -13.05
C ARG A 179 -9.92 -4.83 -13.51
N VAL A 180 -9.59 -4.77 -14.79
CA VAL A 180 -9.23 -3.52 -15.46
C VAL A 180 -10.47 -2.98 -16.18
N SER A 181 -10.83 -1.71 -15.97
CA SER A 181 -12.07 -1.13 -16.51
C SER A 181 -11.83 0.25 -17.13
N GLU A 182 -12.22 0.43 -18.39
CA GLU A 182 -12.24 1.74 -19.08
C GLU A 182 -13.22 2.71 -18.43
N TYR A 183 -14.41 2.22 -18.07
CA TYR A 183 -15.39 2.99 -17.31
C TYR A 183 -15.07 2.85 -15.81
N PHE A 184 -14.45 3.89 -15.24
CA PHE A 184 -13.97 3.90 -13.86
C PHE A 184 -14.41 5.19 -13.14
N PRO A 185 -15.66 5.27 -12.64
CA PRO A 185 -16.15 6.47 -11.95
C PRO A 185 -15.49 6.65 -10.58
N ALA A 186 -15.39 5.58 -9.79
CA ALA A 186 -14.72 5.55 -8.50
C ALA A 186 -14.44 4.10 -8.09
N VAL A 187 -13.50 3.88 -7.16
CA VAL A 187 -13.21 2.54 -6.61
C VAL A 187 -14.47 1.92 -6.00
N GLY A 188 -15.23 2.70 -5.22
CA GLY A 188 -16.43 2.22 -4.53
C GLY A 188 -17.53 1.68 -5.46
N SER A 189 -17.58 2.11 -6.72
CA SER A 189 -18.57 1.62 -7.71
C SER A 189 -18.36 0.15 -8.11
N PHE A 190 -17.24 -0.46 -7.71
CA PHE A 190 -16.96 -1.88 -7.94
C PHE A 190 -17.35 -2.77 -6.76
N TYR A 191 -17.85 -2.20 -5.67
CA TYR A 191 -18.25 -2.88 -4.44
C TYR A 191 -19.74 -2.69 -4.17
N ARG A 192 -20.41 -3.71 -3.62
CA ARG A 192 -21.78 -3.58 -3.10
C ARG A 192 -21.78 -2.89 -1.74
N ASP A 193 -20.84 -3.26 -0.88
CA ASP A 193 -20.52 -2.60 0.38
C ASP A 193 -19.11 -1.98 0.29
N PHE A 194 -19.06 -0.66 0.29
CA PHE A 194 -17.83 0.13 0.34
C PHE A 194 -17.81 1.05 1.57
N SER A 195 -18.36 0.57 2.68
CA SER A 195 -18.37 1.27 3.97
C SER A 195 -16.98 1.80 4.33
N GLN A 196 -16.94 2.96 4.99
CA GLN A 196 -15.68 3.60 5.35
C GLN A 196 -14.93 2.74 6.37
N VAL A 197 -13.67 2.41 6.04
CA VAL A 197 -12.75 1.79 7.00
C VAL A 197 -12.20 2.89 7.91
N ASP A 198 -12.30 2.71 9.22
CA ASP A 198 -11.73 3.61 10.22
C ASP A 198 -10.40 3.08 10.77
N ASP A 199 -9.73 3.89 11.61
CA ASP A 199 -8.45 3.52 12.19
C ASP A 199 -8.55 2.36 13.17
N GLN A 200 -9.71 2.18 13.83
CA GLN A 200 -9.92 1.09 14.80
C GLN A 200 -10.04 -0.25 14.09
N GLU A 201 -10.72 -0.29 12.94
CA GLU A 201 -10.78 -1.43 12.04
C GLU A 201 -9.39 -1.87 11.60
N VAL A 202 -8.57 -0.92 11.13
CA VAL A 202 -7.17 -1.19 10.73
C VAL A 202 -6.39 -1.82 11.88
N CYS A 203 -6.42 -1.21 13.07
CA CYS A 203 -5.72 -1.73 14.25
C CYS A 203 -6.17 -3.15 14.62
N ARG A 204 -7.48 -3.44 14.56
CA ARG A 204 -8.04 -4.76 14.89
C ARG A 204 -7.57 -5.83 13.91
N LEU A 205 -7.54 -5.52 12.61
CA LEU A 205 -7.09 -6.45 11.58
C LEU A 205 -5.58 -6.76 11.73
N LEU A 206 -4.77 -5.74 11.99
CA LEU A 206 -3.33 -5.91 12.25
C LEU A 206 -3.09 -6.78 13.48
N ALA A 207 -3.78 -6.51 14.60
CA ALA A 207 -3.67 -7.33 15.81
C ALA A 207 -4.09 -8.79 15.56
N SER A 208 -5.20 -9.00 14.85
CA SER A 208 -5.71 -10.34 14.54
C SER A 208 -4.77 -11.13 13.64
N SER A 209 -4.14 -10.45 12.67
CA SER A 209 -3.16 -11.06 11.77
C SER A 209 -1.89 -11.46 12.53
N ALA A 210 -1.35 -10.57 13.38
CA ALA A 210 -0.16 -10.84 14.18
C ALA A 210 -0.36 -12.06 15.10
N GLN A 211 -1.52 -12.18 15.76
CA GLN A 211 -1.85 -13.35 16.58
C GLN A 211 -1.94 -14.63 15.75
N SER A 212 -2.59 -14.57 14.58
CA SER A 212 -2.74 -15.72 13.68
C SER A 212 -1.40 -16.21 13.15
N PHE A 213 -0.49 -15.29 12.83
CA PHE A 213 0.86 -15.57 12.37
C PHE A 213 1.72 -16.18 13.50
N ALA A 214 1.70 -15.58 14.70
CA ALA A 214 2.46 -16.06 15.85
C ALA A 214 2.04 -17.48 16.31
N ASN A 215 0.75 -17.77 16.35
CA ASN A 215 0.22 -19.08 16.75
C ASN A 215 0.62 -20.23 15.80
N ARG A 216 1.13 -19.92 14.60
CA ARG A 216 1.58 -20.92 13.63
C ARG A 216 3.09 -21.02 13.49
N THR A 217 3.83 -19.93 13.72
CA THR A 217 5.30 -19.98 13.78
C THR A 217 5.79 -20.70 15.03
N VAL A 218 5.02 -20.63 16.12
CA VAL A 218 5.17 -21.49 17.30
C VAL A 218 4.27 -22.72 17.10
N GLY A 219 4.72 -23.70 16.33
CA GLY A 219 4.01 -24.99 16.23
C GLY A 219 3.81 -25.63 17.62
N PRO A 220 2.83 -26.53 17.80
CA PRO A 220 2.56 -27.13 19.10
C PRO A 220 3.83 -27.82 19.59
N SER A 221 4.36 -27.37 20.72
CA SER A 221 5.39 -28.09 21.47
C SER A 221 4.91 -29.53 21.62
N SER A 222 5.58 -30.44 20.93
CA SER A 222 5.31 -31.88 20.99
C SER A 222 5.64 -32.43 22.37
#